data_AF-A0AAX4JFB3-F1
#
_entry.id   AF-A0AAX4JFB3-F1
#
_cell.length_a   1.000
_cell.length_b   1.000
_cell.length_c   1.000
_cell.angle_alpha   90.00
_cell.angle_beta   90.00
_cell.angle_gamma   90.00
#
_symmetry.space_group_name_H-M   'P 1'
#
loop_
_entity.id
_entity.type
_entity.pdbx_description
1 polymer ?
#
loop_
_entity_poly.entity_id
_entity_poly.type
_entity_poly.pdbx_seq_one_letter_code
_entity_poly.pdbx_strand_id
1 'polypeptide(L)'
;MEQDQALLDYQMKYCSTILQKLKRNPSAFPFLEPVDPVKYGIPDYPLKVKFPMDISTIKKKLDTKMYSSPSSFNSDIKLMFNNCYIYNHPDSEVYIMGKNLEQNYDLLFNELPVEICKKRKRPEINLERSKRIIRSGDTINIDEYEFCIDLINNILQNKYKTFTWPFLEPVNSNLLPQYYEIIKNPMDLKTIKDKLDNKMYQNIDEFTNDLKLIVDNCHKFNDSGSEVYRCGSELNELINLLLSKYEPKDIKGRILELKKKISQYTKECKMLENKLKDKNDSTVVLKNYSLNERIELGNRILNLSKGHTDSVAKIIQKYSAGEYVENNEIEVDLRILPDNVYEEIDRYISNVEMGIEEKQE
;
A
#
# COMPACT_ATOMS: atom_id res chain seq x y z
N MET A 1 16.92 38.18 -15.07
CA MET A 1 18.11 37.79 -15.86
C MET A 1 18.70 36.46 -15.40
N GLU A 2 19.25 36.35 -14.18
CA GLU A 2 19.91 35.09 -13.73
C GLU A 2 18.90 33.95 -13.44
N GLN A 3 17.72 34.27 -12.92
CA GLN A 3 16.62 33.31 -12.71
C GLN A 3 16.00 32.83 -14.04
N ASP A 4 15.88 33.72 -15.02
CA ASP A 4 15.32 33.40 -16.34
C ASP A 4 16.26 32.47 -17.12
N GLN A 5 17.58 32.70 -17.03
CA GLN A 5 18.58 31.83 -17.66
C GLN A 5 18.61 30.44 -17.02
N ALA A 6 18.49 30.35 -15.70
CA ALA A 6 18.44 29.06 -15.01
C ALA A 6 17.18 28.26 -15.39
N LEU A 7 16.05 28.94 -15.62
CA LEU A 7 14.79 28.30 -16.00
C LEU A 7 14.92 27.75 -17.41
N LEU A 8 15.48 28.56 -18.31
CA LEU A 8 15.78 28.16 -19.67
C LEU A 8 16.70 26.94 -19.68
N ASP A 9 17.83 26.95 -18.97
CA ASP A 9 18.74 25.80 -18.90
C ASP A 9 18.04 24.52 -18.41
N TYR A 10 17.13 24.67 -17.43
CA TYR A 10 16.35 23.57 -16.90
C TYR A 10 15.35 23.01 -17.92
N GLN A 11 14.58 23.88 -18.58
CA GLN A 11 13.66 23.50 -19.64
C GLN A 11 14.37 22.85 -20.83
N MET A 12 15.57 23.34 -21.19
CA MET A 12 16.38 22.75 -22.25
C MET A 12 16.88 21.36 -21.87
N LYS A 13 17.23 21.13 -20.59
CA LYS A 13 17.55 19.78 -20.10
C LYS A 13 16.32 18.85 -20.13
N TYR A 14 15.14 19.37 -19.80
CA TYR A 14 13.88 18.61 -19.90
C TYR A 14 13.61 18.19 -21.36
N CYS A 15 13.81 19.09 -22.33
CA CYS A 15 13.72 18.77 -23.76
C CYS A 15 14.65 17.61 -24.17
N SER A 16 15.87 17.55 -23.62
CA SER A 16 16.78 16.41 -23.84
C SER A 16 16.22 15.09 -23.32
N THR A 17 15.53 15.11 -22.17
CA THR A 17 14.86 13.93 -21.62
C THR A 17 13.67 13.49 -22.48
N ILE A 18 12.86 14.43 -22.97
CA ILE A 18 11.78 14.13 -23.93
C ILE A 18 12.36 13.40 -25.14
N LEU A 19 13.44 13.93 -25.73
CA LEU A 19 14.05 13.36 -26.93
C LEU A 19 14.58 11.93 -26.70
N GLN A 20 15.12 11.64 -25.51
CA GLN A 20 15.52 10.28 -25.14
C GLN A 20 14.32 9.33 -25.01
N LYS A 21 13.19 9.80 -24.46
CA LYS A 21 11.96 8.99 -24.36
C LYS A 21 11.38 8.70 -25.75
N LEU A 22 11.34 9.70 -26.63
CA LEU A 22 10.89 9.52 -28.02
C LEU A 22 11.75 8.48 -28.74
N LYS A 23 13.09 8.54 -28.63
CA LYS A 23 13.99 7.55 -29.26
C LYS A 23 13.71 6.10 -28.87
N ARG A 24 13.20 5.86 -27.65
CA ARG A 24 12.90 4.52 -27.12
C ARG A 24 11.48 4.05 -27.48
N ASN A 25 10.64 4.93 -28.02
CA ASN A 25 9.28 4.57 -28.40
C ASN A 25 9.31 3.63 -29.62
N PRO A 26 8.53 2.53 -29.63
CA PRO A 26 8.47 1.60 -30.76
C PRO A 26 8.13 2.26 -32.11
N SER A 27 7.34 3.34 -32.09
CA SER A 27 6.96 4.09 -33.29
C SER A 27 8.03 5.06 -33.79
N ALA A 28 9.18 5.17 -33.12
CA ALA A 28 10.20 6.17 -33.45
C ALA A 28 11.09 5.81 -34.65
N PHE A 29 11.14 4.53 -35.05
CA PHE A 29 12.10 4.04 -36.04
C PHE A 29 12.19 4.89 -37.34
N PRO A 30 11.08 5.31 -37.99
CA PRO A 30 11.15 6.12 -39.21
C PRO A 30 11.70 7.54 -39.01
N PHE A 31 11.79 8.01 -37.76
CA PHE A 31 12.12 9.38 -37.39
C PHE A 31 13.51 9.50 -36.77
N LEU A 32 14.24 8.40 -36.59
CA LEU A 32 15.52 8.39 -35.86
C LEU A 32 16.62 9.14 -36.60
N GLU A 33 16.63 9.07 -37.93
CA GLU A 33 17.67 9.60 -38.81
C GLU A 33 17.05 10.32 -40.02
N PRO A 34 17.81 11.18 -40.73
CA PRO A 34 17.33 11.84 -41.93
C PRO A 34 16.81 10.83 -42.97
N VAL A 35 15.70 11.17 -43.62
CA VAL A 35 15.16 10.36 -44.73
C VAL A 35 16.16 10.36 -45.89
N ASP A 36 16.52 9.18 -46.37
CA ASP A 36 17.38 8.96 -47.54
C ASP A 36 16.52 8.64 -48.78
N PRO A 37 16.32 9.60 -49.69
CA PRO A 37 15.43 9.41 -50.84
C PRO A 37 15.89 8.33 -51.82
N VAL A 38 17.19 8.10 -51.92
CA VAL A 38 17.76 7.11 -52.82
C VAL A 38 17.56 5.71 -52.24
N LYS A 39 17.89 5.54 -50.96
CA LYS A 39 17.74 4.26 -50.24
C LYS A 39 16.30 3.74 -50.26
N TYR A 40 15.32 4.62 -50.11
CA TYR A 40 13.91 4.24 -50.05
C TYR A 40 13.18 4.33 -51.41
N GLY A 41 13.89 4.69 -52.50
CA GLY A 41 13.28 4.77 -53.83
C GLY A 41 12.22 5.88 -53.96
N ILE A 42 12.39 6.99 -53.22
CA ILE A 42 11.46 8.11 -53.14
C ILE A 42 12.10 9.43 -53.61
N PRO A 43 12.51 9.54 -54.89
CA PRO A 43 13.27 10.69 -55.39
C PRO A 43 12.50 12.02 -55.33
N ASP A 44 11.18 11.99 -55.18
CA ASP A 44 10.33 13.16 -55.04
C ASP A 44 10.27 13.73 -53.61
N TYR A 45 10.83 13.03 -52.61
CA TYR A 45 10.81 13.47 -51.21
C TYR A 45 11.38 14.89 -51.01
N PRO A 46 12.57 15.25 -51.54
CA PRO A 46 13.09 16.62 -51.42
C PRO A 46 12.27 17.67 -52.18
N LEU A 47 11.46 17.25 -53.15
CA LEU A 47 10.56 18.14 -53.88
C LEU A 47 9.34 18.50 -53.03
N LYS A 48 8.85 17.57 -52.21
CA LYS A 48 7.66 17.74 -51.35
C LYS A 48 8.00 18.26 -49.95
N VAL A 49 9.06 17.76 -49.33
CA VAL A 49 9.52 18.13 -48.00
C VAL A 49 10.67 19.12 -48.11
N LYS A 50 10.38 20.41 -47.84
CA LYS A 50 11.35 21.50 -48.03
C LYS A 50 12.35 21.65 -46.89
N PHE A 51 11.94 21.31 -45.68
CA PHE A 51 12.77 21.46 -44.47
C PHE A 51 12.80 20.11 -43.75
N PRO A 52 13.64 19.16 -44.20
CA PRO A 52 13.71 17.85 -43.57
C PRO A 52 14.14 17.98 -42.11
N MET A 53 13.54 17.16 -41.25
CA MET A 53 13.83 17.13 -39.83
C MET A 53 13.64 15.72 -39.30
N ASP A 54 14.48 15.34 -38.35
CA ASP A 54 14.55 14.01 -37.75
C ASP A 54 15.15 14.12 -36.33
N ILE A 55 15.03 13.06 -35.54
CA ILE A 55 15.45 13.07 -34.14
C ILE A 55 16.97 13.23 -33.99
N SER A 56 17.81 12.71 -34.89
CA SER A 56 19.27 12.87 -34.78
C SER A 56 19.69 14.31 -35.10
N THR A 57 19.06 14.95 -36.08
CA THR A 57 19.24 16.38 -36.38
C THR A 57 18.76 17.25 -35.22
N ILE A 58 17.56 17.01 -34.67
CA ILE A 58 17.05 17.76 -33.52
C ILE A 58 17.98 17.59 -32.31
N LYS A 59 18.46 16.36 -32.08
CA LYS A 59 19.43 16.08 -31.01
C LYS A 59 20.70 16.89 -31.20
N LYS A 60 21.26 16.90 -32.41
CA LYS A 60 22.47 17.67 -32.72
C LYS A 60 22.27 19.15 -32.42
N LYS A 61 21.15 19.74 -32.89
CA LYS A 61 20.80 21.15 -32.59
C LYS A 61 20.67 21.42 -31.09
N LEU A 62 20.10 20.47 -30.34
CA LEU A 62 19.95 20.58 -28.90
C LEU A 62 21.30 20.52 -28.17
N ASP A 63 22.15 19.55 -28.52
CA ASP A 63 23.48 19.36 -27.94
C ASP A 63 24.41 20.55 -28.24
N THR A 64 24.31 21.12 -29.43
CA THR A 64 25.09 22.30 -29.84
C THR A 64 24.43 23.62 -29.43
N LYS A 65 23.40 23.58 -28.57
CA LYS A 65 22.70 24.76 -28.02
C LYS A 65 22.16 25.72 -29.08
N MET A 66 21.70 25.21 -30.22
CA MET A 66 21.11 26.02 -31.29
C MET A 66 19.66 26.47 -31.02
N TYR A 67 19.03 25.92 -29.99
CA TYR A 67 17.69 26.34 -29.56
C TYR A 67 17.82 27.38 -28.46
N SER A 68 17.23 28.56 -28.68
CA SER A 68 17.19 29.65 -27.71
C SER A 68 16.03 29.52 -26.72
N SER A 69 15.06 28.64 -26.99
CA SER A 69 13.91 28.39 -26.13
C SER A 69 13.30 26.99 -26.36
N PRO A 70 12.53 26.46 -25.39
CA PRO A 70 11.78 25.23 -25.58
C PRO A 70 10.79 25.32 -26.75
N SER A 71 10.24 26.50 -27.02
CA SER A 71 9.36 26.74 -28.18
C SER A 71 10.09 26.53 -29.50
N SER A 72 11.37 26.92 -29.62
CA SER A 72 12.17 26.67 -30.82
C SER A 72 12.49 25.18 -31.02
N PHE A 73 12.69 24.43 -29.93
CA PHE A 73 12.81 22.98 -29.96
C PHE A 73 11.48 22.30 -30.39
N ASN A 74 10.35 22.73 -29.81
CA ASN A 74 9.02 22.23 -30.16
C ASN A 74 8.69 22.46 -31.64
N SER A 75 9.09 23.61 -32.19
CA SER A 75 8.87 23.93 -33.60
C SER A 75 9.51 22.89 -34.53
N ASP A 76 10.73 22.43 -34.23
CA ASP A 76 11.40 21.40 -35.02
C ASP A 76 10.81 20.00 -34.84
N ILE A 77 10.37 19.64 -33.62
CA ILE A 77 9.65 18.39 -33.38
C ILE A 77 8.34 18.37 -34.18
N LYS A 78 7.57 19.46 -34.15
CA LYS A 78 6.33 19.59 -34.93
C LYS A 78 6.60 19.61 -36.43
N LEU A 79 7.69 20.21 -36.88
CA LEU A 79 8.12 20.16 -38.28
C LEU A 79 8.38 18.72 -38.75
N MET A 80 9.09 17.92 -37.95
CA MET A 80 9.34 16.50 -38.23
C MET A 80 8.03 15.72 -38.43
N PHE A 81 7.04 15.89 -37.55
CA PHE A 81 5.73 15.25 -37.70
C PHE A 81 4.94 15.78 -38.91
N ASN A 82 4.92 17.09 -39.11
CA ASN A 82 4.21 17.69 -40.24
C ASN A 82 4.79 17.23 -41.59
N ASN A 83 6.11 17.12 -41.71
CA ASN A 83 6.75 16.57 -42.91
C ASN A 83 6.31 15.13 -43.19
N CYS A 84 6.18 14.32 -42.15
CA CYS A 84 5.66 12.96 -42.26
C CYS A 84 4.23 12.98 -42.83
N TYR A 85 3.36 13.83 -42.32
CA TYR A 85 1.95 13.89 -42.74
C TYR A 85 1.75 14.53 -44.12
N ILE A 86 2.66 15.40 -44.55
CA ILE A 86 2.64 15.99 -45.90
C ILE A 86 3.06 14.96 -46.95
N TYR A 87 4.05 14.12 -46.62
CA TYR A 87 4.60 13.17 -47.60
C TYR A 87 3.81 11.86 -47.65
N ASN A 88 3.40 11.33 -46.49
CA ASN A 88 2.82 10.00 -46.39
C ASN A 88 1.29 10.04 -46.41
N HIS A 89 0.67 9.02 -47.01
CA HIS A 89 -0.78 8.83 -46.98
C HIS A 89 -1.27 8.55 -45.54
N PRO A 90 -2.45 9.05 -45.11
CA PRO A 90 -2.99 8.82 -43.76
C PRO A 90 -3.06 7.36 -43.32
N ASP A 91 -3.29 6.45 -44.28
CA ASP A 91 -3.41 5.01 -44.02
C ASP A 91 -2.06 4.27 -44.00
N SER A 92 -0.94 4.96 -44.25
CA SER A 92 0.38 4.30 -44.23
C SER A 92 0.85 4.06 -42.80
N GLU A 93 1.62 2.99 -42.59
CA GLU A 93 2.17 2.67 -41.27
C GLU A 93 3.02 3.81 -40.71
N VAL A 94 3.83 4.47 -41.55
CA VAL A 94 4.69 5.59 -41.14
C VAL A 94 3.85 6.78 -40.67
N TYR A 95 2.71 7.06 -41.31
CA TYR A 95 1.79 8.12 -40.88
C TYR A 95 1.20 7.80 -39.49
N ILE A 96 0.71 6.56 -39.31
CA ILE A 96 0.14 6.10 -38.04
C ILE A 96 1.19 6.12 -36.92
N MET A 97 2.41 5.67 -37.20
CA MET A 97 3.56 5.76 -36.28
C MET A 97 3.85 7.21 -35.88
N GLY A 98 3.80 8.14 -36.84
CA GLY A 98 3.93 9.58 -36.57
C GLY A 98 2.89 10.08 -35.59
N LYS A 99 1.61 9.72 -35.77
CA LYS A 99 0.52 10.13 -34.88
C LYS A 99 0.68 9.58 -33.46
N ASN A 100 1.04 8.31 -33.33
CA ASN A 100 1.27 7.69 -32.02
C ASN A 100 2.44 8.34 -31.28
N LEU A 101 3.53 8.64 -31.99
CA LEU A 101 4.70 9.28 -31.41
C LEU A 101 4.43 10.75 -31.04
N GLU A 102 3.66 11.47 -31.86
CA GLU A 102 3.24 12.85 -31.60
C GLU A 102 2.35 12.97 -30.36
N GLN A 103 1.40 12.06 -30.16
CA GLN A 103 0.56 12.05 -28.96
C GLN A 103 1.40 11.86 -27.69
N ASN A 104 2.36 10.94 -27.71
CA ASN A 104 3.27 10.75 -26.58
C ASN A 104 4.15 11.98 -26.33
N TYR A 105 4.62 12.63 -27.40
CA TYR A 105 5.37 13.88 -27.30
C TYR A 105 4.55 15.00 -26.65
N ASP A 106 3.31 15.20 -27.08
CA ASP A 106 2.46 16.30 -26.60
C ASP A 106 2.16 16.17 -25.11
N LEU A 107 1.91 14.95 -24.62
CA LEU A 107 1.78 14.68 -23.18
C LEU A 107 3.02 15.11 -22.40
N LEU A 108 4.21 14.75 -22.89
CA LEU A 108 5.48 15.10 -22.25
C LEU A 108 5.78 16.60 -22.32
N PHE A 109 5.50 17.24 -23.46
CA PHE A 109 5.84 18.64 -23.66
C PHE A 109 4.87 19.59 -22.92
N ASN A 110 3.61 19.19 -22.73
CA ASN A 110 2.66 19.94 -21.91
C ASN A 110 3.04 19.99 -20.43
N GLU A 111 3.85 19.04 -19.95
CA GLU A 111 4.42 19.03 -18.60
C GLU A 111 5.72 19.86 -18.48
N LEU A 112 6.08 20.64 -19.51
CA LEU A 112 7.28 21.46 -19.49
C LEU A 112 7.23 22.46 -18.31
N PRO A 113 8.24 22.48 -17.43
CA PRO A 113 8.24 23.35 -16.25
C PRO A 113 8.25 24.83 -16.62
N VAL A 114 7.37 25.63 -16.01
CA VAL A 114 7.25 27.09 -16.27
C VAL A 114 7.99 27.95 -15.25
N GLU A 115 8.45 27.40 -14.13
CA GLU A 115 9.19 28.09 -13.07
C GLU A 115 10.22 27.17 -12.38
N ILE A 116 11.29 27.74 -11.80
CA ILE A 116 12.27 26.99 -10.98
C ILE A 116 11.93 27.15 -9.50
N CYS A 117 11.53 26.07 -8.83
CA CYS A 117 11.43 26.08 -7.37
C CYS A 117 12.84 26.10 -6.76
N LYS A 118 13.10 27.06 -5.86
CA LYS A 118 14.40 27.21 -5.18
C LYS A 118 14.72 25.95 -4.38
N LYS A 119 15.79 25.25 -4.78
CA LYS A 119 16.37 24.10 -4.08
C LYS A 119 16.43 24.35 -2.57
N ARG A 120 15.61 23.64 -1.78
CA ARG A 120 16.08 23.17 -0.47
C ARG A 120 16.99 21.99 -0.74
N LYS A 121 18.20 22.03 -0.17
CA LYS A 121 19.13 20.90 -0.17
C LYS A 121 18.35 19.64 0.20
N ARG A 122 18.67 18.55 -0.51
CA ARG A 122 18.45 17.17 -0.08
C ARG A 122 18.49 17.16 1.46
N PRO A 123 17.48 16.65 2.19
CA PRO A 123 17.79 16.14 3.50
C PRO A 123 18.85 15.09 3.21
N GLU A 124 20.12 15.38 3.51
CA GLU A 124 21.03 14.31 3.85
C GLU A 124 20.22 13.48 4.85
N ILE A 125 19.90 12.25 4.48
CA ILE A 125 19.57 11.24 5.48
C ILE A 125 20.69 11.41 6.50
N ASN A 126 20.34 11.86 7.70
CA ASN A 126 21.29 12.24 8.71
C ASN A 126 22.08 10.98 9.07
N LEU A 127 23.19 10.76 8.35
CA LEU A 127 24.03 9.57 8.43
C LEU A 127 24.66 9.48 9.82
N GLU A 128 24.60 10.54 10.62
CA GLU A 128 24.94 10.53 12.05
C GLU A 128 24.08 9.52 12.83
N ARG A 129 22.80 9.29 12.48
CA ARG A 129 22.01 8.19 13.08
C ARG A 129 22.55 6.81 12.68
N SER A 130 23.14 6.69 11.49
CA SER A 130 23.78 5.47 10.97
C SER A 130 25.27 5.33 11.34
N LYS A 131 25.86 6.30 12.05
CA LYS A 131 27.21 6.20 12.64
C LYS A 131 27.20 5.69 14.08
N ARG A 132 26.06 5.19 14.60
CA ARG A 132 26.16 4.27 15.72
C ARG A 132 26.97 3.07 15.22
N ILE A 133 28.09 2.78 15.89
CA ILE A 133 28.82 1.53 15.72
C ILE A 133 27.79 0.42 15.97
N ILE A 134 27.26 -0.18 14.91
CA ILE A 134 26.33 -1.31 14.98
C ILE A 134 27.16 -2.47 15.52
N ARG A 135 26.93 -2.86 16.77
CA ARG A 135 27.55 -4.08 17.33
C ARG A 135 26.88 -5.27 16.67
N SER A 136 27.55 -6.40 16.60
CA SER A 136 27.10 -7.64 15.94
C SER A 136 25.76 -8.20 16.44
N GLY A 137 25.14 -7.61 17.47
CA GLY A 137 23.83 -7.95 18.01
C GLY A 137 22.72 -6.89 17.82
N ASP A 138 23.01 -5.77 17.15
CA ASP A 138 22.05 -4.67 16.92
C ASP A 138 21.37 -4.74 15.53
N THR A 139 21.71 -5.74 14.72
CA THR A 139 21.09 -5.98 13.42
C THR A 139 19.87 -6.87 13.57
N ILE A 140 18.89 -6.68 12.67
CA ILE A 140 17.74 -7.56 12.50
C ILE A 140 18.17 -9.04 12.56
N ASN A 141 17.40 -9.87 13.27
CA ASN A 141 17.75 -11.30 13.37
C ASN A 141 17.54 -11.99 12.01
N ILE A 142 18.14 -13.17 11.81
CA ILE A 142 18.14 -13.82 10.50
C ILE A 142 16.73 -14.15 9.99
N ASP A 143 15.82 -14.58 10.86
CA ASP A 143 14.45 -14.92 10.48
C ASP A 143 13.63 -13.68 10.09
N GLU A 144 13.82 -12.57 10.80
CA GLU A 144 13.24 -11.28 10.48
C GLU A 144 13.85 -10.68 9.20
N TYR A 145 15.13 -10.91 8.94
CA TYR A 145 15.80 -10.48 7.71
C TYR A 145 15.25 -11.20 6.48
N GLU A 146 15.20 -12.53 6.53
CA GLU A 146 14.63 -13.36 5.46
C GLU A 146 13.18 -12.97 5.19
N PHE A 147 12.42 -12.68 6.25
CA PHE A 147 11.07 -12.13 6.09
C PHE A 147 11.03 -10.81 5.32
N CYS A 148 11.85 -9.84 5.70
CA CYS A 148 11.88 -8.54 5.03
C CYS A 148 12.25 -8.70 3.55
N ILE A 149 13.19 -9.60 3.25
CA ILE A 149 13.61 -9.95 1.88
C ILE A 149 12.44 -10.55 1.09
N ASP A 150 11.76 -11.56 1.65
CA ASP A 150 10.61 -12.18 1.00
C ASP A 150 9.49 -11.15 0.76
N LEU A 151 9.21 -10.29 1.73
CA LEU A 151 8.16 -9.28 1.62
C LEU A 151 8.47 -8.25 0.51
N ILE A 152 9.68 -7.67 0.49
CA ILE A 152 10.04 -6.69 -0.54
C ILE A 152 10.06 -7.33 -1.94
N ASN A 153 10.54 -8.56 -2.06
CA ASN A 153 10.57 -9.29 -3.33
C ASN A 153 9.15 -9.61 -3.83
N ASN A 154 8.22 -9.93 -2.92
CA ASN A 154 6.81 -10.13 -3.28
C ASN A 154 6.16 -8.83 -3.77
N ILE A 155 6.44 -7.68 -3.15
CA ILE A 155 5.95 -6.36 -3.60
C ILE A 155 6.46 -6.04 -5.02
N LEU A 156 7.73 -6.37 -5.31
CA LEU A 156 8.38 -6.06 -6.59
C LEU A 156 8.02 -7.00 -7.75
N GLN A 157 7.13 -7.97 -7.55
CA GLN A 157 6.70 -8.90 -8.61
C GLN A 157 5.99 -8.19 -9.77
N ASN A 158 6.19 -8.68 -10.99
CA ASN A 158 5.69 -8.06 -12.22
C ASN A 158 4.16 -7.85 -12.23
N LYS A 159 3.40 -8.75 -11.59
CA LYS A 159 1.93 -8.67 -11.51
C LYS A 159 1.40 -7.45 -10.74
N TYR A 160 2.24 -6.79 -9.94
CA TYR A 160 1.86 -5.60 -9.16
C TYR A 160 2.35 -4.29 -9.78
N LYS A 161 3.05 -4.33 -10.92
CA LYS A 161 3.64 -3.13 -11.56
C LYS A 161 2.61 -2.09 -11.99
N THR A 162 1.35 -2.49 -12.20
CA THR A 162 0.27 -1.58 -12.57
C THR A 162 0.04 -0.49 -11.54
N PHE A 163 0.32 -0.76 -10.25
CA PHE A 163 0.19 0.22 -9.17
C PHE A 163 1.49 0.49 -8.40
N THR A 164 2.56 -0.29 -8.58
CA THR A 164 3.84 -0.02 -7.88
C THR A 164 4.78 0.93 -8.61
N TRP A 165 4.56 1.20 -9.90
CA TRP A 165 5.45 2.02 -10.74
C TRP A 165 5.80 3.41 -10.17
N PRO A 166 4.93 4.15 -9.45
CA PRO A 166 5.28 5.47 -8.91
C PRO A 166 6.28 5.40 -7.75
N PHE A 167 6.42 4.23 -7.12
CA PHE A 167 7.12 4.06 -5.85
C PHE A 167 8.43 3.26 -5.99
N LEU A 168 8.80 2.87 -7.22
CA LEU A 168 9.99 2.05 -7.47
C LEU A 168 11.29 2.80 -7.19
N GLU A 169 11.34 4.09 -7.46
CA GLU A 169 12.53 4.93 -7.35
C GLU A 169 12.22 6.24 -6.61
N PRO A 170 13.26 6.93 -6.08
CA PRO A 170 13.04 8.22 -5.42
C PRO A 170 12.38 9.22 -6.37
N VAL A 171 11.38 9.96 -5.87
CA VAL A 171 10.75 11.03 -6.63
C VAL A 171 11.82 12.00 -7.12
N ASN A 172 11.90 12.22 -8.42
CA ASN A 172 12.99 13.02 -8.99
C ASN A 172 12.81 14.50 -8.58
N SER A 173 13.64 14.97 -7.65
CA SER A 173 13.62 16.35 -7.15
C SER A 173 13.77 17.42 -8.24
N ASN A 174 14.33 17.08 -9.41
CA ASN A 174 14.36 18.00 -10.52
C ASN A 174 12.96 18.11 -11.16
N LEU A 175 12.28 16.98 -11.38
CA LEU A 175 10.96 16.92 -12.03
C LEU A 175 9.84 17.44 -11.14
N LEU A 176 9.95 17.23 -9.82
CA LEU A 176 8.90 17.58 -8.86
C LEU A 176 9.51 18.22 -7.59
N PRO A 177 10.08 19.44 -7.70
CA PRO A 177 10.80 20.08 -6.59
C PRO A 177 9.90 20.38 -5.39
N GLN A 178 8.63 20.74 -5.61
CA GLN A 178 7.65 20.99 -4.56
C GLN A 178 7.37 19.76 -3.67
N TYR A 179 7.64 18.56 -4.19
CA TYR A 179 7.52 17.32 -3.40
C TYR A 179 8.36 17.38 -2.12
N TYR A 180 9.62 17.80 -2.24
CA TYR A 180 10.54 17.86 -1.10
C TYR A 180 10.28 19.06 -0.18
N GLU A 181 9.42 19.99 -0.58
CA GLU A 181 8.94 21.05 0.29
C GLU A 181 7.84 20.56 1.24
N ILE A 182 6.99 19.65 0.77
CA ILE A 182 5.85 19.09 1.52
C ILE A 182 6.26 17.81 2.27
N ILE A 183 6.99 16.94 1.58
CA ILE A 183 7.44 15.64 2.06
C ILE A 183 8.85 15.75 2.62
N LYS A 184 8.95 15.61 3.95
CA LYS A 184 10.21 15.79 4.69
C LYS A 184 11.06 14.54 4.73
N ASN A 185 10.43 13.38 4.72
CA ASN A 185 11.09 12.08 4.79
C ASN A 185 10.66 11.26 3.55
N PRO A 186 11.24 11.54 2.37
CA PRO A 186 10.95 10.79 1.15
C PRO A 186 11.38 9.32 1.32
N MET A 187 10.61 8.40 0.76
CA MET A 187 10.91 6.97 0.75
C MET A 187 10.39 6.34 -0.54
N ASP A 188 11.04 5.26 -0.97
CA ASP A 188 10.73 4.49 -2.17
C ASP A 188 11.25 3.05 -2.02
N LEU A 189 10.74 2.15 -2.86
CA LEU A 189 11.01 0.71 -2.76
C LEU A 189 12.48 0.36 -3.04
N LYS A 190 13.15 1.09 -3.95
CA LYS A 190 14.59 0.93 -4.19
C LYS A 190 15.39 1.35 -2.95
N THR A 191 15.08 2.49 -2.34
CA THR A 191 15.75 2.95 -1.11
C THR A 191 15.56 1.94 0.04
N ILE A 192 14.36 1.37 0.21
CA ILE A 192 14.13 0.32 1.22
C ILE A 192 14.97 -0.92 0.93
N LYS A 193 15.03 -1.36 -0.33
CA LYS A 193 15.83 -2.52 -0.73
C LYS A 193 17.31 -2.28 -0.49
N ASP A 194 17.81 -1.10 -0.86
CA ASP A 194 19.20 -0.70 -0.63
C ASP A 194 19.51 -0.67 0.88
N LYS A 195 18.60 -0.15 1.72
CA LYS A 195 18.76 -0.17 3.19
C LYS A 195 18.80 -1.59 3.75
N LEU A 196 17.97 -2.49 3.23
CA LEU A 196 17.90 -3.87 3.67
C LEU A 196 19.19 -4.63 3.30
N ASP A 197 19.64 -4.51 2.05
CA ASP A 197 20.87 -5.15 1.55
C ASP A 197 22.13 -4.68 2.30
N ASN A 198 22.14 -3.40 2.70
CA ASN A 198 23.22 -2.81 3.50
C ASN A 198 23.03 -3.02 5.02
N LYS A 199 22.08 -3.87 5.44
CA LYS A 199 21.80 -4.21 6.86
C LYS A 199 21.58 -2.98 7.73
N MET A 200 20.90 -1.97 7.21
CA MET A 200 20.66 -0.69 7.89
C MET A 200 19.45 -0.70 8.84
N TYR A 201 18.66 -1.78 8.85
CA TYR A 201 17.52 -1.94 9.75
C TYR A 201 17.91 -2.72 11.00
N GLN A 202 17.57 -2.18 12.17
CA GLN A 202 17.84 -2.83 13.46
C GLN A 202 16.75 -3.85 13.81
N ASN A 203 15.54 -3.66 13.30
CA ASN A 203 14.39 -4.50 13.57
C ASN A 203 13.35 -4.38 12.45
N ILE A 204 12.39 -5.30 12.45
CA ILE A 204 11.27 -5.35 11.51
C ILE A 204 10.37 -4.10 11.53
N ASP A 205 10.25 -3.43 12.68
CA ASP A 205 9.41 -2.25 12.82
C ASP A 205 10.01 -1.08 12.02
N GLU A 206 11.34 -0.91 11.99
CA GLU A 206 11.98 0.11 11.15
C GLU A 206 11.74 -0.12 9.65
N PHE A 207 11.85 -1.37 9.19
CA PHE A 207 11.59 -1.73 7.79
C PHE A 207 10.11 -1.49 7.41
N THR A 208 9.18 -1.93 8.25
CA THR A 208 7.74 -1.76 7.99
C THR A 208 7.29 -0.30 8.10
N ASN A 209 7.92 0.51 8.96
CA ASN A 209 7.68 1.95 9.03
C ASN A 209 8.08 2.66 7.73
N ASP A 210 9.15 2.26 7.07
CA ASP A 210 9.54 2.85 5.78
C ASP A 210 8.57 2.45 4.65
N LEU A 211 8.06 1.22 4.65
CA LEU A 211 6.99 0.81 3.73
C LEU A 211 5.73 1.66 3.93
N LYS A 212 5.32 1.88 5.18
CA LYS A 212 4.21 2.76 5.52
C LYS A 212 4.48 4.20 5.09
N LEU A 213 5.71 4.67 5.25
CA LEU A 213 6.10 6.04 4.88
C LEU A 213 5.93 6.32 3.38
N ILE A 214 6.12 5.31 2.50
CA ILE A 214 5.79 5.45 1.06
C ILE A 214 4.31 5.80 0.88
N VAL A 215 3.42 5.05 1.53
CA VAL A 215 1.96 5.24 1.46
C VAL A 215 1.56 6.58 2.06
N ASP A 216 2.02 6.89 3.27
CA ASP A 216 1.70 8.12 3.98
C ASP A 216 2.15 9.36 3.18
N ASN A 217 3.35 9.31 2.57
CA ASN A 217 3.83 10.39 1.71
C ASN A 217 3.01 10.53 0.43
N CYS A 218 2.60 9.40 -0.17
CA CYS A 218 1.74 9.38 -1.34
C CYS A 218 0.42 10.10 -1.06
N HIS A 219 -0.28 9.71 0.01
CA HIS A 219 -1.57 10.30 0.38
C HIS A 219 -1.46 11.74 0.88
N LYS A 220 -0.31 12.12 1.44
CA LYS A 220 -0.05 13.50 1.86
C LYS A 220 0.20 14.44 0.69
N PHE A 221 0.86 13.97 -0.37
CA PHE A 221 1.26 14.82 -1.49
C PHE A 221 0.21 14.86 -2.60
N ASN A 222 -0.43 13.73 -2.89
CA ASN A 222 -1.31 13.59 -4.04
C ASN A 222 -2.78 13.80 -3.64
N ASP A 223 -3.59 14.34 -4.57
CA ASP A 223 -5.04 14.46 -4.37
C ASP A 223 -5.71 13.08 -4.32
N SER A 224 -6.74 12.94 -3.46
CA SER A 224 -7.44 11.67 -3.23
C SER A 224 -8.12 11.06 -4.47
N GLY A 225 -8.36 11.88 -5.51
CA GLY A 225 -8.90 11.44 -6.80
C GLY A 225 -7.86 11.08 -7.86
N SER A 226 -6.56 11.27 -7.58
CA SER A 226 -5.49 11.03 -8.54
C SER A 226 -5.15 9.54 -8.69
N GLU A 227 -4.62 9.15 -9.86
CA GLU A 227 -4.17 7.78 -10.10
C GLU A 227 -3.09 7.35 -9.11
N VAL A 228 -2.13 8.23 -8.82
CA VAL A 228 -1.01 7.94 -7.89
C VAL A 228 -1.52 7.73 -6.46
N TYR A 229 -2.51 8.51 -6.01
CA TYR A 229 -3.14 8.27 -4.71
C TYR A 229 -3.80 6.89 -4.63
N ARG A 230 -4.54 6.49 -5.68
CA ARG A 230 -5.12 5.15 -5.79
C ARG A 230 -4.05 4.06 -5.75
N CYS A 231 -2.95 4.25 -6.50
CA CYS A 231 -1.79 3.36 -6.46
C CYS A 231 -1.21 3.22 -5.03
N GLY A 232 -1.17 4.30 -4.25
CA GLY A 232 -0.76 4.26 -2.84
C GLY A 232 -1.67 3.41 -1.97
N SER A 233 -2.98 3.49 -2.20
CA SER A 233 -3.98 2.65 -1.50
C SER A 233 -3.85 1.17 -1.88
N GLU A 234 -3.69 0.86 -3.17
CA GLU A 234 -3.47 -0.51 -3.65
C GLU A 234 -2.17 -1.12 -3.09
N LEU A 235 -1.09 -0.32 -3.03
CA LEU A 235 0.17 -0.73 -2.40
C LEU A 235 -0.03 -1.02 -0.90
N ASN A 236 -0.79 -0.18 -0.19
CA ASN A 236 -1.08 -0.39 1.23
C ASN A 236 -1.86 -1.69 1.48
N GLU A 237 -2.87 -2.00 0.66
CA GLU A 237 -3.61 -3.26 0.73
C GLU A 237 -2.70 -4.47 0.51
N LEU A 238 -1.82 -4.40 -0.50
CA LEU A 238 -0.83 -5.45 -0.76
C LEU A 238 0.12 -5.64 0.43
N ILE A 239 0.67 -4.56 0.99
CA ILE A 239 1.55 -4.62 2.17
C ILE A 239 0.84 -5.31 3.33
N ASN A 240 -0.39 -4.89 3.65
CA ASN A 240 -1.17 -5.49 4.75
C ASN A 240 -1.46 -6.98 4.51
N LEU A 241 -1.79 -7.35 3.27
CA LEU A 241 -2.02 -8.75 2.88
C LEU A 241 -0.74 -9.61 3.02
N LEU A 242 0.42 -9.08 2.67
CA LEU A 242 1.69 -9.80 2.79
C LEU A 242 2.13 -9.91 4.26
N LEU A 243 1.96 -8.84 5.04
CA LEU A 243 2.21 -8.85 6.48
C LEU A 243 1.31 -9.85 7.21
N SER A 244 0.02 -9.95 6.84
CA SER A 244 -0.91 -10.87 7.50
C SER A 244 -0.64 -12.34 7.20
N LYS A 245 0.05 -12.65 6.10
CA LYS A 245 0.43 -14.01 5.70
C LYS A 245 1.74 -14.47 6.32
N TYR A 246 2.45 -13.59 6.99
CA TYR A 246 3.71 -13.95 7.63
C TYR A 246 3.46 -14.74 8.92
N GLU A 247 4.04 -15.93 8.99
CA GLU A 247 4.14 -16.68 10.24
C GLU A 247 5.60 -16.69 10.71
N PRO A 248 5.89 -16.13 11.89
CA PRO A 248 7.21 -16.22 12.47
C PRO A 248 7.60 -17.68 12.68
N LYS A 249 8.80 -18.07 12.21
CA LYS A 249 9.30 -19.44 12.30
C LYS A 249 9.83 -19.79 13.70
N ASP A 250 10.17 -18.77 14.50
CA ASP A 250 10.69 -18.93 15.85
C ASP A 250 9.59 -18.72 16.92
N ILE A 251 9.77 -19.40 18.06
CA ILE A 251 8.81 -19.38 19.19
C ILE A 251 8.61 -17.95 19.72
N LYS A 252 9.65 -17.12 19.74
CA LYS A 252 9.59 -15.75 20.29
C LYS A 252 8.76 -14.85 19.38
N GLY A 253 8.94 -14.98 18.06
CA GLY A 253 8.13 -14.33 17.04
C GLY A 253 6.65 -14.72 17.16
N ARG A 254 6.36 -16.02 17.32
CA ARG A 254 4.97 -16.51 17.50
C ARG A 254 4.32 -15.97 18.78
N ILE A 255 5.08 -15.89 19.88
CA ILE A 255 4.60 -15.27 21.13
C ILE A 255 4.27 -13.78 20.91
N LEU A 256 5.12 -13.04 20.18
CA LEU A 256 4.88 -11.62 19.91
C LEU A 256 3.67 -11.40 19.00
N GLU A 257 3.52 -12.23 17.97
CA GLU A 257 2.36 -12.22 17.07
C GLU A 257 1.06 -12.48 17.84
N LEU A 258 1.04 -13.52 18.69
CA LEU A 258 -0.11 -13.85 19.53
C LEU A 258 -0.45 -12.69 20.47
N LYS A 259 0.55 -12.03 21.07
CA LYS A 259 0.32 -10.83 21.89
C LYS A 259 -0.31 -9.68 21.09
N LYS A 260 0.13 -9.45 19.85
CA LYS A 260 -0.47 -8.44 18.95
C LYS A 260 -1.93 -8.79 18.63
N LYS A 261 -2.21 -10.05 18.28
CA LYS A 261 -3.59 -10.53 18.03
C LYS A 261 -4.49 -10.40 19.25
N ILE A 262 -4.01 -10.77 20.43
CA ILE A 262 -4.73 -10.59 21.71
C ILE A 262 -5.08 -9.12 21.92
N SER A 263 -4.13 -8.20 21.72
CA SER A 263 -4.36 -6.76 21.86
C SER A 263 -5.40 -6.23 20.85
N GLN A 264 -5.34 -6.68 19.59
CA GLN A 264 -6.31 -6.33 18.56
C GLN A 264 -7.71 -6.83 18.93
N TYR A 265 -7.88 -8.11 19.23
CA TYR A 265 -9.17 -8.66 19.61
C TYR A 265 -9.71 -8.03 20.89
N THR A 266 -8.84 -7.68 21.85
CA THR A 266 -9.25 -6.94 23.05
C THR A 266 -9.86 -5.57 22.70
N LYS A 267 -9.29 -4.86 21.72
CA LYS A 267 -9.85 -3.57 21.25
C LYS A 267 -11.16 -3.76 20.51
N GLU A 268 -11.24 -4.79 19.68
CA GLU A 268 -12.44 -5.11 18.91
C GLU A 268 -13.60 -5.51 19.82
N CYS A 269 -13.35 -6.38 20.81
CA CYS A 269 -14.31 -6.72 21.86
C CYS A 269 -14.82 -5.47 22.57
N LYS A 270 -13.94 -4.56 23.01
CA LYS A 270 -14.35 -3.28 23.64
C LYS A 270 -15.23 -2.41 22.73
N MET A 271 -14.91 -2.36 21.43
CA MET A 271 -15.75 -1.62 20.47
C MET A 271 -17.13 -2.26 20.30
N LEU A 272 -17.19 -3.60 20.23
CA LEU A 272 -18.44 -4.33 20.14
C LEU A 272 -19.28 -4.19 21.42
N GLU A 273 -18.65 -4.26 22.60
CA GLU A 273 -19.28 -3.99 23.90
C GLU A 273 -19.89 -2.59 23.95
N ASN A 274 -19.18 -1.57 23.49
CA ASN A 274 -19.70 -0.20 23.43
C ASN A 274 -20.87 -0.09 22.44
N LYS A 275 -20.77 -0.70 21.25
CA LYS A 275 -21.88 -0.75 20.28
C LYS A 275 -23.12 -1.48 20.81
N LEU A 276 -22.94 -2.48 21.67
CA LEU A 276 -24.05 -3.17 22.34
C LEU A 276 -24.68 -2.30 23.42
N LYS A 277 -23.88 -1.49 24.15
CA LYS A 277 -24.41 -0.49 25.09
C LYS A 277 -25.25 0.58 24.38
N ASP A 278 -24.79 1.06 23.23
CA ASP A 278 -25.49 2.10 22.46
C ASP A 278 -26.78 1.62 21.79
N LYS A 279 -26.95 0.30 21.57
CA LYS A 279 -28.17 -0.30 21.02
C LYS A 279 -29.21 -0.69 22.07
N ASN A 280 -28.83 -0.78 23.34
CA ASN A 280 -29.71 -1.18 24.44
C ASN A 280 -30.36 0.03 25.13
N ASP A 281 -31.10 0.84 24.36
CA ASP A 281 -32.13 1.75 24.90
C ASP A 281 -33.46 1.00 25.18
N SER A 282 -33.35 -0.31 25.41
CA SER A 282 -34.36 -1.17 26.03
C SER A 282 -33.61 -2.17 26.89
N THR A 283 -33.59 -1.88 28.18
CA THR A 283 -32.89 -2.62 29.25
C THR A 283 -33.11 -4.13 29.19
N VAL A 284 -32.15 -4.86 28.60
CA VAL A 284 -31.75 -6.17 29.12
C VAL A 284 -30.51 -5.91 29.97
N VAL A 285 -30.73 -5.68 31.26
CA VAL A 285 -29.64 -5.64 32.23
C VAL A 285 -29.11 -7.06 32.31
N LEU A 286 -27.99 -7.33 31.62
CA LEU A 286 -27.21 -8.54 31.87
C LEU A 286 -26.79 -8.50 33.33
N LYS A 287 -27.45 -9.31 34.17
CA LYS A 287 -27.07 -9.51 35.56
C LYS A 287 -25.79 -10.32 35.57
N ASN A 288 -24.74 -9.75 36.18
CA ASN A 288 -23.50 -10.47 36.44
C ASN A 288 -23.59 -11.07 37.84
N TYR A 289 -23.33 -12.37 37.97
CA TYR A 289 -23.35 -13.06 39.27
C TYR A 289 -21.95 -13.20 39.84
N SER A 290 -21.78 -12.77 41.08
CA SER A 290 -20.55 -12.87 41.85
C SER A 290 -20.18 -14.33 42.14
N LEU A 291 -18.91 -14.55 42.53
CA LEU A 291 -18.44 -15.88 42.94
C LEU A 291 -19.25 -16.44 44.12
N ASN A 292 -19.68 -15.58 45.05
CA ASN A 292 -20.48 -16.00 46.20
C ASN A 292 -21.88 -16.47 45.79
N GLU A 293 -22.54 -15.75 44.87
CA GLU A 293 -23.84 -16.16 44.31
C GLU A 293 -23.74 -17.49 43.54
N ARG A 294 -22.60 -17.74 42.88
CA ARG A 294 -22.30 -19.00 42.20
C ARG A 294 -22.06 -20.16 43.16
N ILE A 295 -21.37 -19.90 44.27
CA ILE A 295 -21.21 -20.88 45.36
C ILE A 295 -22.57 -21.20 46.00
N GLU A 296 -23.40 -20.19 46.24
CA GLU A 296 -24.74 -20.36 46.80
C GLU A 296 -25.64 -21.21 45.89
N LEU A 297 -25.63 -20.94 44.57
CA LEU A 297 -26.33 -21.76 43.60
C LEU A 297 -25.85 -23.22 43.65
N GLY A 298 -24.54 -23.45 43.72
CA GLY A 298 -23.97 -24.80 43.85
C GLY A 298 -24.46 -25.52 45.10
N ASN A 299 -24.49 -24.83 46.25
CA ASN A 299 -25.02 -25.39 47.49
C ASN A 299 -26.51 -25.72 47.39
N ARG A 300 -27.30 -24.90 46.69
CA ARG A 300 -28.72 -25.18 46.44
C ARG A 300 -28.90 -26.41 45.54
N ILE A 301 -28.12 -26.53 44.47
CA ILE A 301 -28.12 -27.71 43.58
C ILE A 301 -27.80 -28.99 44.36
N LEU A 302 -26.80 -28.97 45.24
CA LEU A 302 -26.40 -30.13 46.04
C LEU A 302 -27.50 -30.64 47.00
N ASN A 303 -28.45 -29.77 47.36
CA ASN A 303 -29.56 -30.13 48.25
C ASN A 303 -30.83 -30.56 47.50
N LEU A 304 -30.82 -30.59 46.16
CA LEU A 304 -31.95 -31.03 45.35
C LEU A 304 -32.13 -32.55 45.37
N SER A 305 -33.36 -33.00 45.13
CA SER A 305 -33.64 -34.41 44.84
C SER A 305 -33.11 -34.80 43.46
N LYS A 306 -32.90 -36.10 43.23
CA LYS A 306 -32.40 -36.63 41.95
C LYS A 306 -33.21 -36.14 40.73
N GLY A 307 -34.54 -36.09 40.83
CA GLY A 307 -35.38 -35.63 39.72
C GLY A 307 -35.18 -34.14 39.38
N HIS A 308 -34.88 -33.32 40.38
CA HIS A 308 -34.60 -31.90 40.15
C HIS A 308 -33.16 -31.68 39.69
N THR A 309 -32.19 -32.47 40.15
CA THR A 309 -30.81 -32.42 39.59
C THR A 309 -30.80 -32.83 38.12
N ASP A 310 -31.59 -33.82 37.70
CA ASP A 310 -31.73 -34.22 36.29
C ASP A 310 -32.29 -33.08 35.43
N SER A 311 -33.20 -32.27 35.99
CA SER A 311 -33.77 -31.10 35.30
C SER A 311 -32.75 -29.97 35.16
N VAL A 312 -31.93 -29.73 36.20
CA VAL A 312 -30.80 -28.80 36.12
C VAL A 312 -29.78 -29.27 35.06
N ALA A 313 -29.48 -30.56 35.01
CA ALA A 313 -28.62 -31.15 33.98
C ALA A 313 -29.17 -30.92 32.55
N LYS A 314 -30.49 -31.03 32.34
CA LYS A 314 -31.12 -30.69 31.05
C LYS A 314 -30.95 -29.22 30.67
N ILE A 315 -31.09 -28.29 31.63
CA ILE A 315 -30.86 -26.85 31.40
C ILE A 315 -29.41 -26.63 30.96
N ILE A 316 -28.44 -27.23 31.66
CA ILE A 316 -27.01 -27.12 31.30
C ILE A 316 -26.75 -27.70 29.90
N GLN A 317 -27.38 -28.85 29.60
CA GLN A 317 -27.22 -29.51 28.31
C GLN A 317 -27.79 -28.70 27.14
N LYS A 318 -28.94 -28.04 27.33
CA LYS A 318 -29.58 -27.14 26.36
C LYS A 318 -28.61 -26.04 25.86
N TYR A 319 -27.69 -25.59 26.70
CA TYR A 319 -26.71 -24.55 26.38
C TYR A 319 -25.29 -25.05 26.15
N SER A 320 -25.07 -26.37 26.15
CA SER A 320 -23.73 -26.98 26.05
C SER A 320 -22.74 -26.40 27.08
N ALA A 321 -23.22 -26.16 28.30
CA ALA A 321 -22.51 -25.42 29.34
C ALA A 321 -21.78 -26.30 30.37
N GLY A 322 -21.51 -27.57 30.03
CA GLY A 322 -20.82 -28.55 30.87
C GLY A 322 -20.07 -29.60 30.04
N GLU A 323 -19.16 -30.32 30.68
CA GLU A 323 -18.44 -31.45 30.09
C GLU A 323 -19.22 -32.75 30.34
N TYR A 324 -19.47 -33.51 29.28
CA TYR A 324 -20.17 -34.79 29.37
C TYR A 324 -19.17 -35.89 29.65
N VAL A 325 -19.38 -36.60 30.76
CA VAL A 325 -18.52 -37.71 31.18
C VAL A 325 -19.20 -39.06 30.93
N GLU A 326 -18.42 -40.13 30.99
CA GLU A 326 -18.96 -41.50 30.91
C GLU A 326 -20.02 -41.72 32.02
N ASN A 327 -21.08 -42.47 31.71
CA ASN A 327 -22.25 -42.74 32.58
C ASN A 327 -23.36 -41.67 32.59
N ASN A 328 -23.43 -40.82 31.57
CA ASN A 328 -24.53 -39.86 31.39
C ASN A 328 -24.59 -38.78 32.49
N GLU A 329 -23.44 -38.51 33.11
CA GLU A 329 -23.24 -37.44 34.08
C GLU A 329 -22.69 -36.18 33.38
N ILE A 330 -22.89 -35.02 33.99
CA ILE A 330 -22.44 -33.73 33.48
C ILE A 330 -21.55 -33.09 34.55
N GLU A 331 -20.30 -32.80 34.20
CA GLU A 331 -19.37 -32.04 35.04
C GLU A 331 -19.43 -30.57 34.65
N VAL A 332 -19.67 -29.69 35.63
CA VAL A 332 -19.87 -28.25 35.40
C VAL A 332 -19.06 -27.43 36.38
N ASP A 333 -18.26 -26.51 35.84
CA ASP A 333 -17.61 -25.47 36.63
C ASP A 333 -18.51 -24.23 36.72
N LEU A 334 -19.20 -24.10 37.87
CA LEU A 334 -20.09 -22.97 38.15
C LEU A 334 -19.40 -21.60 38.13
N ARG A 335 -18.06 -21.53 38.21
CA ARG A 335 -17.31 -20.27 38.13
C ARG A 335 -17.30 -19.67 36.73
N ILE A 336 -17.43 -20.52 35.71
CA ILE A 336 -17.40 -20.14 34.30
C ILE A 336 -18.74 -20.40 33.59
N LEU A 337 -19.76 -20.85 34.33
CA LEU A 337 -21.11 -21.04 33.79
C LEU A 337 -21.66 -19.72 33.23
N PRO A 338 -22.16 -19.66 31.98
CA PRO A 338 -22.72 -18.44 31.41
C PRO A 338 -23.86 -17.87 32.26
N ASP A 339 -23.94 -16.53 32.42
CA ASP A 339 -24.91 -15.88 33.32
C ASP A 339 -26.38 -16.17 32.95
N ASN A 340 -26.68 -16.35 31.66
CA ASN A 340 -28.03 -16.73 31.21
C ASN A 340 -28.40 -18.16 31.65
N VAL A 341 -27.43 -19.07 31.72
CA VAL A 341 -27.63 -20.44 32.19
C VAL A 341 -27.75 -20.45 33.72
N TYR A 342 -26.92 -19.66 34.41
CA TYR A 342 -27.08 -19.42 35.85
C TYR A 342 -28.51 -18.96 36.16
N GLU A 343 -29.02 -17.95 35.45
CA GLU A 343 -30.33 -17.37 35.73
C GLU A 343 -31.48 -18.36 35.50
N GLU A 344 -31.38 -19.22 34.47
CA GLU A 344 -32.39 -20.25 34.21
C GLU A 344 -32.39 -21.32 35.31
N ILE A 345 -31.21 -21.75 35.79
CA ILE A 345 -31.08 -22.69 36.89
C ILE A 345 -31.59 -22.07 38.20
N ASP A 346 -31.16 -20.84 38.51
CA ASP A 346 -31.55 -20.12 39.72
C ASP A 346 -33.07 -19.98 39.82
N ARG A 347 -33.71 -19.56 38.72
CA ARG A 347 -35.17 -19.44 38.59
C ARG A 347 -35.87 -20.78 38.79
N TYR A 348 -35.37 -21.83 38.15
CA TYR A 348 -35.93 -23.17 38.29
C TYR A 348 -35.87 -23.65 39.76
N ILE A 349 -34.72 -23.49 40.42
CA ILE A 349 -34.55 -23.89 41.82
C ILE A 349 -35.46 -23.06 42.74
N SER A 350 -35.57 -21.75 42.51
CA SER A 350 -36.50 -20.90 43.27
C SER A 350 -37.95 -21.33 43.12
N ASN A 351 -38.38 -21.76 41.93
CA ASN A 351 -39.73 -22.30 41.73
C ASN A 351 -39.94 -23.60 42.52
N VAL A 352 -38.95 -24.50 42.51
CA VAL A 352 -38.97 -25.74 43.31
C VAL A 352 -39.05 -25.42 44.81
N GLU A 353 -38.25 -24.48 45.31
CA GLU A 353 -38.25 -24.06 46.72
C GLU A 353 -39.58 -23.41 47.15
N MET A 354 -40.26 -22.72 46.23
CA MET A 354 -41.59 -22.15 46.44
C MET A 354 -42.74 -23.17 46.29
N GLY A 355 -42.45 -24.43 45.93
CA GLY A 355 -43.47 -25.46 45.70
C GLY A 355 -44.29 -25.23 44.42
N ILE A 356 -43.76 -24.48 43.46
CA ILE A 356 -44.38 -24.26 42.15
C ILE A 356 -43.89 -25.39 41.24
N GLU A 357 -44.68 -26.46 41.13
CA GLU A 357 -44.38 -27.55 40.21
C GLU A 357 -44.67 -27.13 38.76
N GLU A 358 -43.61 -26.93 37.97
CA GLU A 358 -43.73 -26.83 36.52
C GLU A 358 -44.12 -28.20 35.96
N LYS A 359 -45.32 -28.30 35.38
CA LYS A 359 -45.72 -29.48 34.59
C LYS A 359 -44.73 -29.65 33.45
N GLN A 360 -44.00 -30.75 33.46
CA GLN A 360 -43.13 -31.16 32.36
C GLN A 360 -43.98 -31.38 31.10
N GLU A 361 -43.76 -30.59 30.04
CA GLU A 361 -44.16 -30.92 28.66
C GLU A 361 -43.13 -31.83 27.99
#